data_AF-A0A9W6EQF1-F1
#
_entry.id   AF-A0A9W6EQF1-F1
#
_cell.length_a   1.000
_cell.length_b   1.000
_cell.length_c   1.000
_cell.angle_alpha   90.00
_cell.angle_beta   90.00
_cell.angle_gamma   90.00
#
_symmetry.space_group_name_H-M   'P 1'
#
loop_
_entity.id
_entity.type
_entity.pdbx_description
1 polymer ?
#
loop_
_entity_poly.entity_id
_entity_poly.type
_entity_poly.pdbx_seq_one_letter_code
_entity_poly.pdbx_strand_id
1 'polypeptide(L)'
;MAAMRAFGTHLSSSVEGGGKKFRFVYLSGGMSERDQSRSLWMAGETRKIRGQVENALTDYEKDKNRSVEVYIARPGMVLARGMSLRTLVFGMGPSIWVDDLAKVLVDVAVKGDKDGERVLENERMLWWEF
;
A
#
# COMPACT_ATOMS: atom_id res chain seq x y z
N MET A 1 0.15 -9.27 9.92
CA MET A 1 -1.06 -10.10 9.73
C MET A 1 -2.02 -10.12 10.92
N ALA A 2 -1.57 -10.18 12.18
CA ALA A 2 -2.48 -10.27 13.35
C ALA A 2 -3.54 -9.15 13.40
N ALA A 3 -3.12 -7.89 13.26
CA ALA A 3 -4.03 -6.74 13.23
C ALA A 3 -5.10 -6.87 12.12
N MET A 4 -4.69 -7.22 10.91
CA MET A 4 -5.60 -7.39 9.78
C MET A 4 -6.67 -8.47 10.03
N ARG A 5 -6.28 -9.59 10.65
CA ARG A 5 -7.21 -10.67 10.98
C ARG A 5 -8.20 -10.23 12.05
N ALA A 6 -7.74 -9.54 13.09
CA ALA A 6 -8.59 -9.04 14.16
C ALA A 6 -9.61 -8.02 13.60
N PHE A 7 -9.13 -6.99 12.92
CA PHE A 7 -10.00 -5.96 12.35
C PHE A 7 -10.91 -6.51 11.25
N GLY A 8 -10.39 -7.33 10.34
CA GLY A 8 -11.21 -7.94 9.30
C GLY A 8 -12.22 -8.97 9.81
N THR A 9 -12.14 -9.42 11.06
CA THR A 9 -13.16 -10.29 11.68
C THR A 9 -14.18 -9.49 12.46
N HIS A 10 -13.73 -8.48 13.22
CA HIS A 10 -14.60 -7.73 14.12
C HIS A 10 -15.24 -6.49 13.49
N LEU A 11 -14.55 -5.85 12.54
CA LEU A 11 -15.04 -4.64 11.88
C LEU A 11 -15.81 -4.96 10.60
N SER A 12 -15.49 -6.04 9.87
CA SER A 12 -16.19 -6.37 8.61
C SER A 12 -17.69 -6.55 8.83
N SER A 13 -18.09 -7.25 9.90
CA SER A 13 -19.49 -7.47 10.29
C SER A 13 -20.22 -6.18 10.65
N SER A 14 -19.49 -5.17 11.14
CA SER A 14 -20.06 -3.84 11.45
C SER A 14 -20.32 -3.02 10.18
N VAL A 15 -19.70 -3.37 9.05
CA VAL A 15 -19.85 -2.66 7.75
C VAL A 15 -20.78 -3.41 6.77
N GLU A 16 -20.96 -4.72 6.94
CA GLU A 16 -21.76 -5.60 6.08
C GLU A 16 -23.24 -5.18 5.93
N GLY A 17 -23.80 -4.42 6.88
CA GLY A 17 -25.18 -3.92 6.80
C GLY A 17 -25.40 -2.69 5.90
N GLY A 18 -24.34 -2.03 5.44
CA GLY A 18 -24.42 -0.74 4.72
C GLY A 18 -23.90 -0.74 3.28
N GLY A 19 -23.59 -1.91 2.71
CA GLY A 19 -22.94 -2.02 1.37
C GLY A 19 -21.51 -1.47 1.31
N LYS A 20 -20.94 -1.08 2.46
CA LYS A 20 -19.57 -0.59 2.61
C LYS A 20 -18.67 -1.75 3.05
N LYS A 21 -17.41 -1.73 2.60
CA LYS A 21 -16.41 -2.76 2.93
C LYS A 21 -15.37 -2.21 3.89
N PHE A 22 -14.78 -3.08 4.71
CA PHE A 22 -13.63 -2.70 5.52
C PHE A 22 -12.39 -2.62 4.63
N ARG A 23 -11.78 -1.44 4.53
CA ARG A 23 -10.58 -1.22 3.71
C ARG A 23 -9.35 -1.18 4.59
N PHE A 24 -8.35 -1.95 4.22
CA PHE A 24 -7.04 -1.95 4.85
C PHE A 24 -5.99 -1.50 3.86
N VAL A 25 -5.22 -0.48 4.21
CA VAL A 25 -4.14 0.04 3.37
C VAL A 25 -2.81 -0.35 3.98
N TYR A 26 -2.05 -1.18 3.27
CA TYR A 26 -0.70 -1.56 3.63
C TYR A 26 0.30 -0.65 2.94
N LEU A 27 1.05 0.11 3.73
CA LEU A 27 2.20 0.86 3.25
C LEU A 27 3.40 -0.07 3.10
N SER A 28 3.62 -0.54 1.87
CA SER A 28 4.73 -1.40 1.49
C SER A 28 5.96 -0.53 1.18
N GLY A 29 6.58 -0.76 0.03
CA GLY A 29 7.60 0.12 -0.53
C GLY A 29 7.85 -0.20 -2.00
N GLY A 30 8.46 0.75 -2.69
CA GLY A 30 8.84 0.60 -4.09
C GLY A 30 9.72 -0.62 -4.29
N MET A 31 9.57 -1.24 -5.45
CA MET A 31 10.31 -2.44 -5.86
C MET A 31 10.09 -3.68 -4.99
N SER A 32 9.04 -3.74 -4.15
CA SER A 32 8.74 -4.93 -3.36
C SER A 32 8.58 -6.16 -4.25
N GLU A 33 9.21 -7.27 -3.84
CA GLU A 33 9.31 -8.49 -4.64
C GLU A 33 8.46 -9.59 -4.02
N ARG A 34 7.45 -10.04 -4.78
CA ARG A 34 6.51 -11.08 -4.34
C ARG A 34 7.08 -12.47 -4.57
N ASP A 35 7.93 -12.65 -5.58
CA ASP A 35 8.61 -13.92 -5.84
C ASP A 35 9.76 -14.12 -4.84
N GLN A 36 9.52 -14.98 -3.87
CA GLN A 36 10.49 -15.27 -2.81
C GLN A 36 11.69 -16.10 -3.30
N SER A 37 11.62 -16.70 -4.50
CA SER A 37 12.72 -17.44 -5.11
C SER A 37 13.68 -16.55 -5.90
N ARG A 38 13.29 -15.30 -6.19
CA ARG A 38 14.06 -14.40 -7.02
C ARG A 38 15.33 -13.93 -6.31
N SER A 39 16.47 -14.14 -6.97
CA SER A 39 17.73 -13.52 -6.55
C SER A 39 17.77 -12.06 -6.98
N LEU A 40 18.07 -11.17 -6.04
CA LEU A 40 18.06 -9.72 -6.24
C LEU A 40 19.43 -9.15 -5.88
N TRP A 41 19.99 -8.34 -6.78
CA TRP A 41 21.30 -7.73 -6.64
C TRP A 41 21.34 -6.57 -5.63
N MET A 42 20.19 -6.03 -5.22
CA MET A 42 20.08 -4.91 -4.28
C MET A 42 18.90 -5.08 -3.32
N ALA A 43 19.17 -4.89 -2.03
CA ALA A 43 18.17 -4.90 -0.94
C ALA A 43 17.20 -6.10 -0.99
N GLY A 44 17.69 -7.27 -1.42
CA GLY A 44 16.86 -8.40 -1.78
C GLY A 44 15.96 -8.89 -0.66
N GLU A 45 16.51 -9.07 0.54
CA GLU A 45 15.75 -9.52 1.71
C GLU A 45 14.63 -8.55 2.08
N THR A 46 14.90 -7.26 2.18
CA THR A 46 13.88 -6.25 2.51
C THR A 46 12.76 -6.20 1.47
N ARG A 47 13.12 -6.26 0.17
CA ARG A 47 12.14 -6.27 -0.93
C ARG A 47 11.27 -7.52 -0.88
N LYS A 48 11.86 -8.68 -0.58
CA LYS A 48 11.17 -9.97 -0.45
C LYS A 48 10.25 -10.01 0.77
N ILE A 49 10.70 -9.55 1.94
CA ILE A 49 9.88 -9.47 3.17
C ILE A 49 8.63 -8.61 2.92
N ARG A 50 8.78 -7.44 2.28
CA ARG A 50 7.63 -6.59 1.93
C ARG A 50 6.67 -7.31 0.99
N GLY A 51 7.16 -7.95 -0.07
CA GLY A 51 6.32 -8.70 -0.99
C GLY A 51 5.68 -9.96 -0.39
N GLN A 52 6.32 -10.59 0.61
CA GLN A 52 5.72 -11.69 1.36
C GLN A 52 4.50 -11.21 2.16
N VAL A 53 4.58 -10.02 2.78
CA VAL A 53 3.44 -9.40 3.45
C VAL A 53 2.33 -9.07 2.45
N GLU A 54 2.69 -8.55 1.27
CA GLU A 54 1.71 -8.29 0.20
C GLU A 54 0.98 -9.56 -0.23
N ASN A 55 1.69 -10.66 -0.47
CA ASN A 55 1.09 -11.95 -0.80
C ASN A 55 0.10 -12.39 0.29
N ALA A 56 0.53 -12.37 1.55
CA ALA A 56 -0.30 -12.79 2.68
C ALA A 56 -1.57 -11.95 2.84
N LEU A 57 -1.51 -10.65 2.53
CA LEU A 57 -2.66 -9.76 2.59
C LEU A 57 -3.60 -9.97 1.38
N THR A 58 -3.06 -10.12 0.17
CA THR A 58 -3.85 -10.41 -1.03
C THR A 58 -4.56 -11.76 -0.92
N ASP A 59 -3.91 -12.77 -0.37
CA ASP A 59 -4.54 -14.08 -0.15
C ASP A 59 -5.63 -14.00 0.92
N TYR A 60 -5.39 -13.24 2.00
CA TYR A 60 -6.42 -13.00 3.01
C TYR A 60 -7.66 -12.27 2.45
N GLU A 61 -7.50 -11.31 1.55
CA GLU A 61 -8.63 -10.62 0.89
C GLU A 61 -9.48 -11.59 0.06
N LYS A 62 -8.84 -12.47 -0.72
CA LYS A 62 -9.52 -13.49 -1.55
C LYS A 62 -10.41 -14.41 -0.70
N ASP A 63 -9.93 -14.80 0.48
CA ASP A 63 -10.64 -15.70 1.39
C ASP A 63 -11.88 -15.06 2.04
N LYS A 64 -11.96 -13.72 2.12
CA LYS A 64 -13.00 -13.00 2.87
C LYS A 64 -14.23 -12.60 2.05
N ASN A 65 -14.46 -13.24 0.90
CA ASN A 65 -15.66 -13.09 0.06
C ASN A 65 -16.17 -11.63 -0.07
N ARG A 66 -15.25 -10.70 -0.35
CA ARG A 66 -15.51 -9.27 -0.62
C ARG A 66 -15.94 -8.41 0.57
N SER A 67 -15.94 -8.88 1.82
CA SER A 67 -16.23 -8.04 3.00
C SER A 67 -15.06 -7.12 3.39
N VAL A 68 -13.87 -7.45 2.89
CA VAL A 68 -12.61 -6.75 3.11
C VAL A 68 -12.01 -6.35 1.76
N GLU A 69 -11.41 -5.17 1.68
CA GLU A 69 -10.55 -4.76 0.56
C GLU A 69 -9.15 -4.42 1.07
N VAL A 70 -8.13 -4.93 0.38
CA VAL A 70 -6.72 -4.65 0.71
C VAL A 70 -6.12 -3.79 -0.38
N TYR A 71 -5.61 -2.63 0.01
CA TYR A 71 -4.82 -1.77 -0.85
C TYR A 71 -3.36 -1.83 -0.44
N ILE A 72 -2.46 -1.88 -1.41
CA ILE A 72 -1.01 -1.97 -1.23
C ILE A 72 -0.40 -0.72 -1.85
N ALA A 73 0.14 0.17 -1.04
CA ALA A 73 0.87 1.34 -1.52
C ALA A 73 2.36 1.04 -1.63
N ARG A 74 2.96 1.30 -2.79
CA ARG A 74 4.37 1.10 -3.10
C ARG A 74 5.03 2.43 -3.45
N PRO A 75 5.23 3.32 -2.46
CA PRO A 75 5.93 4.57 -2.72
C PRO A 75 7.39 4.31 -3.06
N GLY A 76 7.97 5.15 -3.91
CA GLY A 76 9.42 5.23 -4.06
C GLY A 76 10.05 5.87 -2.82
N MET A 77 10.93 6.84 -3.03
CA MET A 77 11.49 7.63 -1.93
C MET A 77 10.44 8.58 -1.36
N VAL A 78 10.27 8.57 -0.03
CA VAL A 78 9.36 9.49 0.66
C VAL A 78 10.15 10.73 1.10
N LEU A 79 9.80 11.88 0.53
CA LEU A 79 10.50 13.15 0.78
C LEU A 79 9.81 13.93 1.91
N ALA A 80 10.59 14.30 2.94
CA ALA A 80 10.15 15.19 4.00
C ALA A 80 10.20 16.66 3.55
N ARG A 81 9.38 17.53 4.15
CA ARG A 81 9.45 18.98 3.89
C ARG A 81 10.77 19.54 4.39
N GLY A 82 11.36 20.41 3.58
CA GLY A 82 12.67 21.05 3.84
C GLY A 82 13.70 20.64 2.81
N MET A 83 14.28 21.62 2.11
CA MET A 83 15.31 21.36 1.11
C MET A 83 16.64 21.05 1.81
N SER A 84 17.10 19.81 1.66
CA SER A 84 18.48 19.42 1.94
C SER A 84 19.13 18.92 0.65
N LEU A 85 20.46 19.01 0.54
CA LEU A 85 21.23 18.38 -0.55
C LEU A 85 20.86 16.90 -0.73
N ARG A 86 20.49 16.22 0.36
CA ARG A 86 19.97 14.85 0.37
C ARG A 86 18.67 14.72 -0.41
N THR A 87 17.74 15.65 -0.24
CA THR A 87 16.43 15.70 -0.93
C THR A 87 16.60 15.82 -2.45
N LEU A 88 17.60 16.59 -2.90
CA LEU A 88 17.91 16.81 -4.32
C LEU A 88 18.47 15.54 -4.98
N VAL A 89 19.37 14.83 -4.31
CA VAL A 89 19.92 13.54 -4.78
C VAL A 89 18.83 12.45 -4.82
N PHE A 90 17.93 12.41 -3.83
CA PHE A 90 16.81 11.46 -3.82
C PHE A 90 15.70 11.80 -4.83
N GLY A 91 15.61 13.06 -5.28
CA GLY A 91 14.67 13.49 -6.32
C GLY A 91 15.00 12.94 -7.72
N MET A 92 16.19 12.36 -7.93
CA MET A 92 16.55 11.72 -9.20
C MET A 92 15.94 10.31 -9.38
N GLY A 93 15.43 9.70 -8.30
CA GLY A 93 14.68 8.45 -8.34
C GLY A 93 13.17 8.68 -8.18
N PRO A 94 12.32 7.66 -8.45
CA PRO A 94 10.89 7.74 -8.17
C PRO A 94 10.66 8.16 -6.72
N SER A 95 9.94 9.25 -6.52
CA SER A 95 9.73 9.85 -5.20
C SER A 95 8.34 10.44 -5.05
N ILE A 96 7.91 10.65 -3.80
CA ILE A 96 6.64 11.26 -3.43
C ILE A 96 6.82 12.06 -2.14
N TRP A 97 6.17 13.22 -2.03
CA TRP A 97 6.16 13.99 -0.79
C TRP A 97 5.34 13.29 0.28
N VAL A 98 5.78 13.37 1.53
CA VAL A 98 5.10 12.71 2.65
C VAL A 98 3.63 13.13 2.79
N ASP A 99 3.30 14.39 2.50
CA ASP A 99 1.91 14.87 2.58
C ASP A 99 1.04 14.31 1.47
N ASP A 100 1.57 14.19 0.25
CA ASP A 100 0.81 13.66 -0.88
C ASP A 100 0.58 12.17 -0.69
N LEU A 101 1.62 11.43 -0.24
CA LEU A 101 1.46 10.05 0.19
C LEU A 101 0.38 9.92 1.28
N ALA A 102 0.42 10.75 2.32
CA ALA A 102 -0.57 10.70 3.40
C ALA A 102 -1.99 10.96 2.91
N LYS A 103 -2.19 11.96 2.05
CA LYS A 103 -3.50 12.25 1.45
C LYS A 103 -4.02 11.05 0.67
N VAL A 104 -3.19 10.43 -0.17
CA VAL A 104 -3.57 9.25 -0.97
C VAL A 104 -3.96 8.08 -0.08
N LEU A 105 -3.15 7.77 0.95
CA LEU A 105 -3.43 6.66 1.87
C LEU A 105 -4.76 6.85 2.62
N VAL A 106 -5.06 8.07 3.05
CA VAL A 106 -6.33 8.39 3.71
C VAL A 106 -7.50 8.31 2.72
N ASP A 107 -7.34 8.87 1.53
CA ASP A 107 -8.38 8.90 0.52
C ASP A 107 -8.79 7.48 0.08
N VAL A 108 -7.81 6.63 -0.22
CA VAL A 108 -8.09 5.23 -0.61
C VAL A 108 -8.66 4.41 0.55
N ALA A 109 -8.30 4.70 1.81
CA ALA A 109 -8.93 4.03 2.95
C ALA A 109 -10.42 4.38 3.07
N VAL A 110 -10.79 5.64 2.79
CA VAL A 110 -12.17 6.15 2.94
C VAL A 110 -13.04 5.84 1.72
N LYS A 111 -12.52 6.05 0.51
CA LYS A 111 -13.28 5.97 -0.75
C LYS A 111 -12.99 4.68 -1.52
N GLY A 112 -11.82 4.09 -1.33
CA GLY A 112 -11.28 3.10 -2.24
C GLY A 112 -10.72 3.77 -3.50
N ASP A 113 -10.28 2.93 -4.42
CA ASP A 113 -9.77 3.36 -5.73
C ASP A 113 -10.88 3.35 -6.78
N LYS A 114 -11.02 4.43 -7.55
CA LYS A 114 -12.08 4.60 -8.57
C LYS A 114 -11.93 3.63 -9.74
N ASP A 115 -10.69 3.29 -10.11
CA ASP A 115 -10.40 2.36 -11.22
C ASP A 115 -10.34 0.89 -10.76
N GLY A 116 -10.49 0.66 -9.45
CA GLY A 116 -10.48 -0.66 -8.83
C GLY A 116 -9.08 -1.24 -8.59
N GLU A 117 -8.01 -0.48 -8.81
CA GLU A 117 -6.65 -0.99 -8.61
C GLU A 117 -6.35 -1.23 -7.12
N ARG A 118 -5.70 -2.36 -6.84
CA ARG A 118 -5.32 -2.75 -5.46
C ARG A 118 -3.87 -2.43 -5.12
N VAL A 119 -3.03 -2.17 -6.12
CA VAL A 119 -1.62 -1.85 -5.94
C VAL A 119 -1.37 -0.45 -6.45
N LEU A 120 -1.00 0.45 -5.56
CA LEU A 120 -0.75 1.86 -5.86
C LEU A 120 0.75 2.08 -5.96
N GLU A 121 1.29 2.00 -7.18
CA GLU A 121 2.68 2.34 -7.46
C GLU A 121 2.93 3.84 -7.32
N ASN A 122 4.20 4.25 -7.16
CA ASN A 122 4.57 5.65 -6.94
C ASN A 122 3.96 6.62 -7.96
N GLU A 123 4.03 6.29 -9.24
CA GLU A 123 3.51 7.13 -10.33
C GLU A 123 2.00 7.35 -10.21
N ARG A 124 1.23 6.30 -9.92
CA ARG A 124 -0.22 6.40 -9.70
C ARG A 124 -0.53 7.35 -8.55
N MET A 125 0.22 7.26 -7.45
CA MET A 125 0.00 8.12 -6.29
C MET A 125 0.38 9.59 -6.55
N LEU A 126 1.31 9.88 -7.47
CA LEU A 126 1.66 11.24 -7.87
C LEU A 126 0.54 11.92 -8.69
N TRP A 127 -0.20 11.14 -9.46
CA TRP A 127 -1.31 11.61 -10.29
C TRP A 127 -2.68 11.31 -9.67
N TRP A 128 -2.74 11.15 -8.35
CA TRP A 128 -3.97 10.78 -7.66
C TRP A 128 -5.05 11.86 -7.73
N GLU A 129 -6.25 11.46 -8.11
CA GLU A 129 -7.43 12.34 -8.18
C GLU A 129 -8.36 12.12 -6.98
N PHE A 130 -8.44 13.14 -6.11
CA PHE A 130 -9.24 13.13 -4.87
C PHE A 130 -10.76 13.18 -5.09
#